data_AF-A0A256W3R0-F1
#
_entry.id   AF-A0A256W3R0-F1
#
_cell.length_a   1.000
_cell.length_b   1.000
_cell.length_c   1.000
_cell.angle_alpha   90.00
_cell.angle_beta   90.00
_cell.angle_gamma   90.00
#
_symmetry.space_group_name_H-M   'P 1'
#
loop_
_entity.id
_entity.type
_entity.pdbx_description
1 polymer ?
#
loop_
_entity_poly.entity_id
_entity_poly.type
_entity_poly.pdbx_seq_one_letter_code
_entity_poly.pdbx_strand_id
1 'polypeptide(L)'
;LNIANPFIFFFWFGALGFVGKNAVPGEILESTIVFFSGTFITIFSTDVLKSFIGGKIKGFLKPRKEILVNKIVGLLLVTFGIILIFRTLSGFGFFEQLRSNLHWGKKIEAQYNVTAGKSTLYLTLFEDKTFKERIDARGETYISSGNWHFTDSINHVFEIEILKSNLDTIKIPQIRTYKIDYRGITLYTDTSLAAYSPNGFINDANFSIKEINKSTVRIPNINNSEIDCNGWSLNAQQITNVINQSKHIESEVWENDFSTVPCMLNVQIEQAGVLYQIQVNAGGWLSVNVNDSTIYYGNYNNENNGLFLKDRQK
;
A
#
# COMPACT_ATOMS: atom_id res chain seq x y z
N LEU A 1 -3.31 -36.01 26.18
CA LEU A 1 -3.56 -34.58 26.46
C LEU A 1 -3.13 -33.67 25.30
N ASN A 2 -1.92 -33.84 24.73
CA ASN A 2 -1.39 -32.93 23.70
C ASN A 2 -2.08 -33.02 22.33
N ILE A 3 -2.56 -34.18 21.89
CA ILE A 3 -3.27 -34.32 20.58
C ILE A 3 -4.58 -33.50 20.52
N ALA A 4 -5.20 -33.21 21.66
CA ALA A 4 -6.44 -32.44 21.72
C ALA A 4 -6.22 -30.91 21.58
N ASN A 5 -4.97 -30.43 21.57
CA ASN A 5 -4.68 -29.01 21.42
C ASN A 5 -4.47 -28.65 19.94
N PRO A 6 -5.42 -27.95 19.29
CA PRO A 6 -5.31 -27.60 17.87
C PRO A 6 -4.10 -26.71 17.56
N PHE A 7 -3.60 -25.93 18.54
CA PHE A 7 -2.41 -25.07 18.35
C PHE A 7 -1.13 -25.87 18.10
N ILE A 8 -1.06 -27.13 18.52
CA ILE A 8 0.08 -27.98 18.23
C ILE A 8 0.19 -28.24 16.72
N PHE A 9 -0.92 -28.40 16.02
CA PHE A 9 -0.90 -28.54 14.56
C PHE A 9 -0.41 -27.26 13.89
N PHE A 10 -0.92 -26.09 14.30
CA PHE A 10 -0.46 -24.80 13.77
C PHE A 10 1.03 -24.58 13.98
N PHE A 11 1.54 -24.93 15.17
CA PHE A 11 2.98 -24.88 15.45
C PHE A 11 3.77 -25.75 14.48
N TRP A 12 3.38 -27.01 14.29
CA TRP A 12 4.11 -27.93 13.40
C TRP A 12 4.04 -27.51 11.92
N PHE A 13 2.88 -27.04 11.44
CA PHE A 13 2.77 -26.48 10.09
C PHE A 13 3.63 -25.22 9.90
N GLY A 14 3.62 -24.32 10.89
CA GLY A 14 4.46 -23.13 10.87
C GLY A 14 5.96 -23.47 10.88
N ALA A 15 6.37 -24.43 11.69
CA ALA A 15 7.74 -24.92 11.73
C ALA A 15 8.19 -25.55 10.40
N LEU A 16 7.32 -26.35 9.76
CA LEU A 16 7.58 -26.89 8.42
C LEU A 16 7.80 -25.78 7.39
N GLY A 17 6.92 -24.78 7.36
CA GLY A 17 7.07 -23.63 6.45
C GLY A 17 8.33 -22.82 6.71
N PHE A 18 8.68 -22.61 7.98
CA PHE A 18 9.88 -21.88 8.39
C PHE A 18 11.16 -22.61 7.98
N VAL A 19 11.26 -23.92 8.23
CA VAL A 19 12.43 -24.72 7.83
C VAL A 19 12.53 -24.79 6.31
N GLY A 20 11.41 -24.97 5.60
CA GLY A 20 11.39 -25.02 4.15
C GLY A 20 11.90 -23.72 3.49
N LYS A 21 11.57 -22.55 4.07
CA LYS A 21 12.03 -21.26 3.55
C LYS A 21 13.52 -20.97 3.83
N ASN A 22 14.03 -21.44 4.96
CA ASN A 22 15.39 -21.10 5.44
C ASN A 22 16.43 -22.21 5.19
N ALA A 23 16.03 -23.33 4.59
CA ALA A 23 16.95 -24.41 4.25
C ALA A 23 17.94 -23.97 3.17
N VAL A 24 19.19 -24.41 3.31
CA VAL A 24 20.23 -24.20 2.29
C VAL A 24 19.82 -24.93 1.00
N PRO A 25 19.92 -24.28 -0.18
CA PRO A 25 19.56 -24.91 -1.45
C PRO A 25 20.36 -26.21 -1.66
N GLY A 26 19.66 -27.34 -1.74
CA GLY A 26 20.26 -28.68 -1.90
C GLY A 26 20.34 -29.53 -0.63
N GLU A 27 20.14 -28.96 0.56
CA GLU A 27 20.30 -29.66 1.87
C GLU A 27 19.03 -29.60 2.74
N ILE A 28 17.86 -29.52 2.11
CA ILE A 28 16.56 -29.40 2.79
C ILE A 28 16.31 -30.57 3.75
N LEU A 29 16.69 -31.77 3.34
CA LEU A 29 16.43 -32.99 4.10
C LEU A 29 17.27 -33.05 5.39
N GLU A 30 18.54 -32.67 5.32
CA GLU A 30 19.44 -32.63 6.48
C GLU A 30 19.03 -31.54 7.47
N SER A 31 18.76 -30.33 6.99
CA SER A 31 18.29 -29.21 7.81
C SER A 31 16.99 -29.55 8.55
N THR A 32 16.08 -30.28 7.87
CA THR A 32 14.82 -30.74 8.46
C THR A 32 15.06 -31.79 9.54
N ILE A 33 15.90 -32.80 9.28
CA ILE A 33 16.19 -33.84 10.27
C ILE A 33 16.82 -33.24 11.53
N VAL A 34 17.80 -32.35 11.38
CA VAL A 34 18.49 -31.71 12.52
C VAL A 34 17.52 -30.85 13.33
N PHE A 35 16.69 -30.04 12.67
CA PHE A 35 15.72 -29.19 13.35
C PHE A 35 14.67 -30.00 14.14
N PHE A 36 14.05 -30.98 13.49
CA PHE A 36 12.98 -31.78 14.11
C PHE A 36 13.53 -32.69 15.21
N SER A 37 14.68 -33.34 14.99
CA SER A 37 15.30 -34.18 16.02
C SER A 37 15.68 -33.37 17.27
N GLY A 38 16.29 -32.19 17.10
CA GLY A 38 16.60 -31.29 18.22
C GLY A 38 15.35 -30.82 18.96
N THR A 39 14.28 -30.52 18.22
CA THR A 39 12.98 -30.14 18.81
C THR A 39 12.36 -31.28 19.62
N PHE A 40 12.34 -32.50 19.09
CA PHE A 40 11.81 -33.68 19.79
C PHE A 40 12.62 -34.02 21.04
N ILE A 41 13.94 -33.97 20.97
CA ILE A 41 14.82 -34.18 22.13
C ILE A 41 14.50 -33.14 23.20
N THR A 42 14.40 -31.87 22.84
CA THR A 42 14.09 -30.79 23.79
C THR A 42 12.73 -31.00 24.46
N ILE A 43 11.69 -31.34 23.69
CA ILE A 43 10.35 -31.62 24.23
C ILE A 43 10.41 -32.81 25.18
N PHE A 44 11.04 -33.91 24.76
CA PHE A 44 11.18 -35.12 25.57
C PHE A 44 11.94 -34.85 26.87
N SER A 45 13.11 -34.19 26.79
CA SER A 45 13.90 -33.80 27.96
C SER A 45 13.10 -32.90 28.90
N THR A 46 12.35 -31.94 28.37
CA THR A 46 11.51 -31.04 29.16
C THR A 46 10.39 -31.80 29.87
N ASP A 47 9.76 -32.77 29.21
CA ASP A 47 8.67 -33.56 29.82
C ASP A 47 9.19 -34.55 30.87
N VAL A 48 10.34 -35.18 30.64
CA VAL A 48 11.04 -35.99 31.67
C VAL A 48 11.39 -35.11 32.87
N LEU A 49 11.91 -33.91 32.64
CA LEU A 49 12.25 -32.97 33.70
C LEU A 49 11.02 -32.54 34.50
N LYS A 50 9.90 -32.24 33.84
CA LYS A 50 8.62 -31.93 34.51
C LYS A 50 8.14 -33.09 35.38
N SER A 51 8.23 -34.32 34.89
CA SER A 51 7.83 -35.51 35.64
C SER A 51 8.71 -35.71 36.89
N PHE A 52 10.02 -35.52 36.75
CA PHE A 52 10.96 -35.58 37.87
C PHE A 52 10.70 -34.49 38.92
N ILE A 53 10.51 -33.25 38.47
CA ILE A 53 10.18 -32.11 39.35
C ILE A 53 8.83 -32.34 40.03
N GLY A 54 7.82 -32.84 39.31
CA GLY A 54 6.51 -33.17 39.85
C GLY A 54 6.58 -34.14 41.03
N GLY A 55 7.47 -35.14 40.95
CA GLY A 55 7.74 -36.07 42.05
C GLY A 55 8.24 -35.38 43.32
N LYS A 56 9.14 -34.39 43.19
CA LYS A 56 9.65 -33.61 44.34
C LYS A 56 8.63 -32.59 44.87
N ILE A 57 7.85 -31.97 43.98
CA ILE A 57 6.87 -30.94 44.35
C ILE A 57 5.62 -31.54 45.02
N LYS A 58 5.33 -32.84 44.81
CA LYS A 58 4.17 -33.53 45.41
C LYS A 58 4.08 -33.39 46.94
N GLY A 59 5.22 -33.32 47.63
CA GLY A 59 5.24 -33.09 49.09
C GLY A 59 4.85 -31.68 49.53
N PHE A 60 4.95 -30.69 48.63
CA PHE A 60 4.69 -29.27 48.92
C PHE A 60 3.27 -28.82 48.52
N LEU A 61 2.62 -29.56 47.61
CA LEU A 61 1.27 -29.27 47.12
C LEU A 61 0.21 -29.84 48.06
N LYS A 62 -0.11 -29.08 49.12
CA LYS A 62 -1.35 -29.31 49.88
C LYS A 62 -2.57 -29.02 48.98
N PRO A 63 -3.69 -29.76 49.08
CA PRO A 63 -4.87 -29.57 48.22
C PRO A 63 -5.38 -28.12 48.12
N ARG A 64 -5.26 -27.36 49.23
CA ARG A 64 -5.63 -25.94 49.26
C ARG A 64 -4.77 -25.04 48.38
N LYS A 65 -3.48 -25.37 48.22
CA LYS A 65 -2.54 -24.61 47.39
C LYS A 65 -2.74 -24.90 45.91
N GLU A 66 -3.09 -26.13 45.54
CA GLU A 66 -3.40 -26.51 44.17
C GLU A 66 -4.60 -25.73 43.60
N ILE A 67 -5.67 -25.60 44.39
CA ILE A 67 -6.85 -24.80 44.01
C ILE A 67 -6.48 -23.31 43.82
N LEU A 68 -5.61 -22.76 44.67
CA LEU A 68 -5.15 -21.38 44.54
C LEU A 68 -4.33 -21.18 43.26
N VAL A 69 -3.42 -22.10 42.96
CA VAL A 69 -2.60 -22.06 41.73
C VAL A 69 -3.50 -22.15 40.50
N ASN A 70 -4.45 -23.07 40.47
CA ASN A 70 -5.37 -23.21 39.32
C ASN A 70 -6.22 -21.95 39.10
N LYS A 71 -6.64 -21.26 40.17
CA LYS A 71 -7.33 -19.97 40.05
C LYS A 71 -6.42 -18.87 39.48
N ILE A 72 -5.17 -18.80 39.94
CA ILE A 72 -4.19 -17.81 39.44
C ILE A 72 -3.90 -18.06 37.96
N VAL A 73 -3.65 -19.32 37.57
CA VAL A 73 -3.39 -19.69 36.17
C VAL A 73 -4.61 -19.40 35.30
N GLY A 74 -5.82 -19.71 35.78
CA GLY A 74 -7.06 -19.38 35.08
C GLY A 74 -7.22 -17.87 34.87
N LEU A 75 -6.95 -17.05 35.90
CA LEU A 75 -7.02 -15.59 35.79
C LEU A 75 -6.01 -15.06 34.77
N LEU A 76 -4.76 -15.54 34.82
CA LEU A 76 -3.72 -15.17 33.86
C LEU A 76 -4.10 -15.53 32.43
N LEU A 77 -4.65 -16.74 32.20
CA LEU A 77 -5.11 -17.17 30.89
C LEU A 77 -6.25 -16.30 30.35
N VAL A 78 -7.21 -15.91 31.20
CA VAL A 78 -8.29 -15.00 30.83
C VAL A 78 -7.74 -13.62 30.46
N THR A 79 -6.85 -13.05 31.26
CA THR A 79 -6.22 -11.76 30.97
C THR A 79 -5.44 -11.80 29.66
N PHE A 80 -4.66 -12.87 29.41
CA PHE A 80 -3.91 -13.04 28.18
C PHE A 80 -4.83 -13.20 26.96
N GLY A 81 -5.92 -13.96 27.09
CA GLY A 81 -6.94 -14.09 26.06
C GLY A 81 -7.59 -12.76 25.69
N ILE A 82 -7.95 -11.94 26.69
CA ILE A 82 -8.51 -10.60 26.47
C ILE A 82 -7.50 -9.72 25.72
N ILE A 83 -6.23 -9.70 26.14
CA ILE A 83 -5.17 -8.93 25.47
C ILE A 83 -5.02 -9.35 24.01
N LEU A 84 -5.01 -10.66 23.73
CA LEU A 84 -4.89 -11.17 22.36
C LEU A 84 -6.10 -10.80 21.49
N ILE A 85 -7.31 -10.85 22.03
CA ILE A 85 -8.52 -10.40 21.33
C ILE A 85 -8.41 -8.92 21.00
N PHE A 86 -8.08 -8.06 21.97
CA PHE A 86 -7.93 -6.61 21.74
C PHE A 86 -6.85 -6.30 20.71
N ARG A 87 -5.69 -6.96 20.79
CA ARG A 87 -4.59 -6.78 19.84
C ARG A 87 -4.95 -7.23 18.43
N THR A 88 -5.69 -8.33 18.31
CA THR A 88 -6.14 -8.84 17.01
C THR A 88 -7.17 -7.89 16.39
N LEU A 89 -8.14 -7.44 17.18
CA LEU A 89 -9.17 -6.50 16.73
C LEU A 89 -8.59 -5.11 16.39
N SER A 90 -7.60 -4.61 17.13
CA SER A 90 -6.94 -3.35 16.78
C SER A 90 -6.10 -3.47 15.52
N GLY A 91 -5.36 -4.57 15.34
CA GLY A 91 -4.58 -4.81 14.12
C GLY A 91 -5.42 -4.97 12.86
N PHE A 92 -6.65 -5.50 12.98
CA PHE A 92 -7.58 -5.63 11.86
C PHE A 92 -8.36 -4.35 11.53
N GLY A 93 -8.08 -3.23 12.21
CA GLY A 93 -8.84 -1.99 12.05
C GLY A 93 -10.30 -2.11 12.53
N PHE A 94 -10.66 -3.17 13.25
CA PHE A 94 -12.03 -3.39 13.71
C PHE A 94 -12.51 -2.28 14.65
N PHE A 95 -11.62 -1.74 15.49
CA PHE A 95 -11.96 -0.59 16.32
C PHE A 95 -12.12 0.71 15.53
N GLU A 96 -11.40 0.89 14.42
CA GLU A 96 -11.62 2.02 13.51
C GLU A 96 -12.95 1.86 12.76
N GLN A 97 -13.29 0.64 12.33
CA GLN A 97 -14.58 0.33 11.71
C GLN A 97 -15.75 0.44 12.70
N LEU A 98 -15.54 0.05 13.98
CA LEU A 98 -16.52 0.30 15.03
C LEU A 98 -16.64 1.78 15.32
N ARG A 99 -15.54 2.54 15.39
CA ARG A 99 -15.56 3.99 15.59
C ARG A 99 -16.29 4.69 14.44
N SER A 100 -16.06 4.29 13.19
CA SER A 100 -16.79 4.80 12.04
C SER A 100 -18.29 4.46 12.09
N ASN A 101 -18.65 3.30 12.62
CA ASN A 101 -20.05 2.89 12.78
C ASN A 101 -20.73 3.48 14.04
N LEU A 102 -19.97 3.87 15.06
CA LEU A 102 -20.50 4.46 16.30
C LEU A 102 -20.71 5.98 16.20
N HIS A 103 -20.21 6.63 15.15
CA HIS A 103 -20.62 7.98 14.77
C HIS A 103 -22.05 7.98 14.20
N TRP A 104 -23.04 7.83 15.09
CA TRP A 104 -24.47 8.06 14.84
C TRP A 104 -24.81 9.56 14.65
N GLY A 105 -23.96 10.30 13.96
CA GLY A 105 -24.15 11.72 13.69
C GLY A 105 -23.27 12.16 12.55
N LYS A 106 -23.91 12.52 11.43
CA LYS A 106 -23.31 13.08 10.21
C LYS A 106 -22.62 12.06 9.30
N LYS A 107 -23.38 11.08 8.82
CA LYS A 107 -23.01 10.36 7.61
C LYS A 107 -23.43 11.21 6.41
N ILE A 108 -22.47 11.66 5.61
CA ILE A 108 -22.73 12.23 4.28
C ILE A 108 -22.49 11.08 3.31
N GLU A 109 -23.53 10.62 2.62
CA GLU A 109 -23.36 9.64 1.55
C GLU A 109 -23.39 10.37 0.21
N ALA A 110 -22.27 10.30 -0.51
CA ALA A 110 -22.17 10.77 -1.87
C ALA A 110 -22.36 9.58 -2.83
N GLN A 111 -23.38 9.64 -3.69
CA GLN A 111 -23.58 8.69 -4.77
C GLN A 111 -23.30 9.39 -6.10
N TYR A 112 -22.31 8.90 -6.84
CA TYR A 112 -21.97 9.41 -8.16
C TYR A 112 -22.59 8.49 -9.22
N ASN A 113 -23.48 9.04 -10.05
CA ASN A 113 -24.11 8.28 -11.12
C ASN A 113 -23.73 8.90 -12.48
N VAL A 114 -23.29 8.05 -13.41
CA VAL A 114 -22.90 8.45 -14.76
C VAL A 114 -23.85 7.76 -15.73
N THR A 115 -24.69 8.55 -16.41
CA THR A 115 -25.63 8.04 -17.40
C THR A 115 -25.37 8.77 -18.72
N ALA A 116 -24.97 8.01 -19.75
CA ALA A 116 -24.89 8.42 -21.16
C ALA A 116 -24.62 9.93 -21.40
N GLY A 117 -23.40 10.38 -21.09
CA GLY A 117 -22.95 11.74 -21.36
C GLY A 117 -23.29 12.80 -20.30
N LYS A 118 -23.93 12.41 -19.18
CA LYS A 118 -24.18 13.28 -18.03
C LYS A 118 -23.65 12.66 -16.74
N SER A 119 -22.91 13.45 -15.98
CA SER A 119 -22.37 13.09 -14.67
C SER A 119 -23.18 13.78 -13.59
N THR A 120 -23.86 13.02 -12.75
CA THR A 120 -24.69 13.56 -11.66
C THR A 120 -24.13 13.11 -10.33
N LEU A 121 -23.75 14.05 -9.46
CA LEU A 121 -23.35 13.78 -8.09
C LEU A 121 -24.56 14.00 -7.18
N TYR A 122 -25.03 12.95 -6.53
CA TYR A 122 -26.05 13.01 -5.50
C TYR A 122 -25.37 13.05 -4.13
N LEU A 123 -25.55 14.14 -3.41
CA LEU A 123 -25.14 14.23 -2.01
C LEU A 123 -26.38 14.08 -1.15
N THR A 124 -26.45 12.97 -0.42
CA THR A 124 -27.52 12.72 0.55
C THR A 124 -27.00 13.07 1.93
N LEU A 125 -27.46 14.20 2.45
CA LEU A 125 -27.21 14.62 3.82
C LEU A 125 -28.31 14.00 4.70
N PHE A 126 -27.94 13.11 5.62
CA PHE A 126 -28.91 12.50 6.52
C PHE A 126 -29.21 13.40 7.72
N GLU A 127 -30.51 13.56 7.99
CA GLU A 127 -31.18 14.55 8.84
C GLU A 127 -30.91 14.36 10.36
N ASP A 128 -30.62 15.46 11.07
CA ASP A 128 -31.06 15.67 12.45
C ASP A 128 -32.47 16.27 12.38
N LYS A 129 -33.41 15.80 13.21
CA LYS A 129 -34.89 15.75 13.06
C LYS A 129 -35.66 17.07 12.82
N THR A 130 -35.02 18.16 12.43
CA THR A 130 -35.62 19.50 12.32
C THR A 130 -35.69 20.05 10.90
N PHE A 131 -35.29 19.31 9.87
CA PHE A 131 -35.12 19.92 8.54
C PHE A 131 -35.52 19.02 7.37
N LYS A 132 -36.58 19.42 6.67
CA LYS A 132 -36.98 18.85 5.39
C LYS A 132 -36.66 19.84 4.27
N GLU A 133 -35.65 19.53 3.45
CA GLU A 133 -35.48 20.15 2.14
C GLU A 133 -35.60 19.08 1.06
N ARG A 134 -36.32 19.42 -0.01
CA ARG A 134 -36.45 18.60 -1.22
C ARG A 134 -35.84 19.40 -2.36
N ILE A 135 -34.72 18.92 -2.89
CA ILE A 135 -34.08 19.48 -4.08
C ILE A 135 -34.75 18.83 -5.30
N ASP A 136 -35.36 19.65 -6.16
CA ASP A 136 -35.92 19.21 -7.44
C ASP A 136 -35.11 19.84 -8.58
N ALA A 137 -34.68 19.02 -9.54
CA ALA A 137 -33.78 19.46 -10.61
C ALA A 137 -34.54 19.50 -11.94
N ARG A 138 -34.54 20.66 -12.59
CA ARG A 138 -35.03 20.84 -13.96
C ARG A 138 -33.97 21.54 -14.80
N GLY A 139 -33.37 20.81 -15.74
CA GLY A 139 -32.41 21.38 -16.71
C GLY A 139 -30.98 21.50 -16.18
N GLU A 140 -30.25 22.54 -16.60
CA GLU A 140 -28.80 22.73 -16.38
C GLU A 140 -28.46 23.63 -15.17
N THR A 141 -29.46 24.12 -14.45
CA THR A 141 -29.27 25.00 -13.29
C THR A 141 -29.87 24.38 -12.03
N TYR A 142 -29.06 24.35 -10.97
CA TYR A 142 -29.50 23.97 -9.64
C TYR A 142 -29.72 25.23 -8.81
N ILE A 143 -30.94 25.42 -8.32
CA ILE A 143 -31.26 26.48 -7.36
C ILE A 143 -31.74 25.79 -6.10
N SER A 144 -30.93 25.83 -5.05
CA SER A 144 -31.39 25.55 -3.69
C SER A 144 -31.55 26.90 -2.99
N SER A 145 -32.72 27.12 -2.39
CA SER A 145 -33.01 28.30 -1.59
C SER A 145 -33.44 27.86 -0.19
N GLY A 146 -32.61 28.21 0.78
CA GLY A 146 -32.85 28.01 2.20
C GLY A 146 -32.04 29.03 2.99
N ASN A 147 -32.49 29.38 4.20
CA ASN A 147 -31.69 30.20 5.11
C ASN A 147 -30.62 29.32 5.74
N TRP A 148 -29.44 29.30 5.10
CA TRP A 148 -28.27 28.60 5.60
C TRP A 148 -27.64 29.42 6.73
N HIS A 149 -27.88 29.04 7.98
CA HIS A 149 -27.06 29.52 9.10
C HIS A 149 -26.00 28.47 9.42
N PHE A 150 -24.78 28.71 8.92
CA PHE A 150 -23.60 27.96 9.33
C PHE A 150 -22.59 28.96 9.89
N THR A 151 -22.50 29.02 11.22
CA THR A 151 -21.49 29.81 11.93
C THR A 151 -20.27 28.94 12.14
N ASP A 152 -19.37 28.91 11.17
CA ASP A 152 -17.97 28.58 11.46
C ASP A 152 -17.05 29.23 10.43
N SER A 153 -16.19 30.10 10.93
CA SER A 153 -15.30 30.95 10.15
C SER A 153 -14.00 30.20 9.84
N ILE A 154 -13.64 30.20 8.54
CA ILE A 154 -12.33 29.87 7.95
C ILE A 154 -12.33 28.53 7.17
N ASN A 155 -12.61 28.64 5.86
CA ASN A 155 -12.28 27.70 4.77
C ASN A 155 -12.58 26.20 4.99
N HIS A 156 -13.81 25.79 4.66
CA HIS A 156 -14.23 24.40 4.70
C HIS A 156 -13.87 23.64 3.41
N VAL A 157 -12.80 22.87 3.48
CA VAL A 157 -12.33 21.93 2.46
C VAL A 157 -12.69 20.53 2.96
N PHE A 158 -13.51 19.78 2.22
CA PHE A 158 -13.93 18.42 2.62
C PHE A 158 -13.27 17.38 1.72
N GLU A 159 -12.76 16.33 2.33
CA GLU A 159 -12.14 15.18 1.67
C GLU A 159 -13.20 14.09 1.47
N ILE A 160 -13.39 13.65 0.22
CA ILE A 160 -14.32 12.58 -0.14
C ILE A 160 -13.51 11.45 -0.77
N GLU A 161 -13.49 10.29 -0.12
CA GLU A 161 -12.91 9.06 -0.66
C GLU A 161 -13.95 8.37 -1.55
N ILE A 162 -13.63 8.20 -2.85
CA ILE A 162 -14.53 7.53 -3.80
C ILE A 162 -14.11 6.05 -3.90
N LEU A 163 -14.85 5.19 -3.20
CA LEU A 163 -14.54 3.76 -3.08
C LEU A 163 -14.81 2.94 -4.36
N LYS A 164 -15.59 3.47 -5.32
CA LYS A 164 -15.89 2.79 -6.58
C LYS A 164 -16.31 3.77 -7.67
N SER A 165 -15.56 3.83 -8.75
CA SER A 165 -15.89 4.58 -9.97
C SER A 165 -16.35 3.58 -11.04
N ASN A 166 -17.44 3.87 -11.74
CA ASN A 166 -17.90 3.06 -12.88
C ASN A 166 -17.03 3.25 -14.15
N LEU A 167 -15.92 4.00 -14.05
CA LEU A 167 -14.83 3.93 -15.02
C LEU A 167 -13.95 2.74 -14.63
N ASP A 168 -14.21 1.60 -15.28
CA ASP A 168 -13.59 0.28 -15.08
C ASP A 168 -12.05 0.19 -15.21
N THR A 169 -11.33 1.31 -15.23
CA THR A 169 -9.86 1.33 -15.35
C THR A 169 -9.12 1.69 -14.06
N ILE A 170 -9.79 2.15 -13.00
CA ILE A 170 -9.11 2.58 -11.76
C ILE A 170 -9.51 1.66 -10.60
N LYS A 171 -8.70 0.63 -10.38
CA LYS A 171 -8.84 -0.32 -9.24
C LYS A 171 -8.38 0.26 -7.89
N ILE A 172 -8.02 1.54 -7.83
CA ILE A 172 -7.45 2.19 -6.64
C ILE A 172 -8.42 3.28 -6.14
N PRO A 173 -8.77 3.33 -4.84
CA PRO A 173 -9.57 4.41 -4.29
C PRO A 173 -8.90 5.76 -4.57
N GLN A 174 -9.68 6.75 -5.01
CA GLN A 174 -9.19 8.11 -5.25
C GLN A 174 -9.77 9.07 -4.22
N ILE A 175 -8.89 9.86 -3.63
CA ILE A 175 -9.22 10.96 -2.74
C ILE A 175 -9.50 12.19 -3.58
N ARG A 176 -10.67 12.80 -3.42
CA ARG A 176 -11.01 14.08 -4.07
C ARG A 176 -11.50 15.08 -3.05
N THR A 177 -11.10 16.32 -3.25
CA THR A 177 -11.40 17.41 -2.33
C THR A 177 -12.41 18.36 -2.95
N TYR A 178 -13.44 18.73 -2.19
CA TYR A 178 -14.51 19.62 -2.65
C TYR A 178 -14.63 20.83 -1.72
N LYS A 179 -14.93 21.98 -2.30
CA LYS A 179 -15.18 23.23 -1.58
C LYS A 179 -16.64 23.59 -1.76
N ILE A 180 -17.30 23.83 -0.65
CA ILE A 180 -18.67 24.29 -0.61
C ILE A 180 -18.63 25.80 -0.39
N ASP A 181 -19.21 26.57 -1.31
CA ASP A 181 -19.41 28.00 -1.16
C ASP A 181 -20.85 28.40 -1.47
N TYR A 182 -21.16 29.69 -1.35
CA TYR A 182 -22.50 30.22 -1.57
C TYR A 182 -23.02 30.09 -3.02
N ARG A 183 -22.15 29.71 -3.98
CA ARG A 183 -22.50 29.47 -5.38
C ARG A 183 -22.74 27.99 -5.68
N GLY A 184 -22.41 27.10 -4.73
CA GLY A 184 -22.65 25.66 -4.84
C GLY A 184 -21.44 24.83 -4.40
N ILE A 185 -21.41 23.59 -4.87
CA ILE A 185 -20.32 22.66 -4.59
C ILE A 185 -19.39 22.67 -5.79
N THR A 186 -18.16 23.11 -5.58
CA THR A 186 -17.13 23.13 -6.62
C THR A 186 -16.03 22.15 -6.25
N LEU A 187 -15.49 21.45 -7.26
CA LEU A 187 -14.30 20.63 -7.04
C LEU A 187 -13.19 21.57 -6.54
N TYR A 188 -12.69 21.30 -5.34
CA TYR A 188 -11.57 22.05 -4.80
C TYR A 188 -10.30 21.48 -5.42
N THR A 189 -9.99 21.99 -6.60
CA THR A 189 -8.65 21.90 -7.13
C THR A 189 -7.87 23.01 -6.44
N ASP A 190 -6.90 22.65 -5.62
CA ASP A 190 -5.90 23.62 -5.24
C ASP A 190 -5.25 24.10 -6.55
N THR A 191 -5.56 25.32 -6.97
CA THR A 191 -5.06 25.87 -8.24
C THR A 191 -3.55 26.12 -8.19
N SER A 192 -2.91 26.01 -7.01
CA SER A 192 -1.45 25.96 -6.89
C SER A 192 -0.86 24.58 -7.20
N LEU A 193 -1.70 23.55 -7.22
CA LEU A 193 -1.45 22.21 -7.75
C LEU A 193 -2.34 22.01 -8.97
N ALA A 194 -2.05 22.71 -10.07
CA ALA A 194 -2.63 22.33 -11.36
C ALA A 194 -2.45 20.81 -11.50
N ALA A 195 -3.56 20.10 -11.71
CA ALA A 195 -3.61 18.64 -11.67
C ALA A 195 -2.77 18.08 -12.82
N TYR A 196 -1.47 18.00 -12.60
CA TYR A 196 -0.53 17.38 -13.48
C TYR A 196 -0.78 15.88 -13.33
N SER A 197 -1.60 15.34 -14.23
CA SER A 197 -1.63 13.91 -14.41
C SER A 197 -0.32 13.51 -15.10
N PRO A 198 0.30 12.39 -14.75
CA PRO A 198 1.41 11.88 -15.56
C PRO A 198 0.98 11.62 -17.01
N ASN A 199 -0.32 11.45 -17.28
CA ASN A 199 -0.87 11.38 -18.64
C ASN A 199 -0.72 12.68 -19.45
N GLY A 200 -0.44 13.81 -18.79
CA GLY A 200 -0.16 15.08 -19.46
C GLY A 200 1.25 15.14 -20.06
N PHE A 201 2.13 14.21 -19.68
CA PHE A 201 3.44 14.08 -20.29
C PHE A 201 3.34 13.38 -21.65
N ILE A 202 3.81 14.04 -22.69
CA ILE A 202 3.84 13.51 -24.05
C ILE A 202 5.30 13.34 -24.46
N ASN A 203 5.74 12.11 -24.65
CA ASN A 203 7.16 11.80 -24.80
C ASN A 203 7.78 12.30 -26.13
N ASP A 204 6.98 12.52 -27.18
CA ASP A 204 7.44 13.05 -28.47
C ASP A 204 7.28 14.58 -28.61
N ALA A 205 6.73 15.26 -27.60
CA ALA A 205 6.57 16.71 -27.60
C ALA A 205 7.84 17.42 -27.11
N ASN A 206 8.04 18.68 -27.55
CA ASN A 206 9.20 19.47 -27.13
C ASN A 206 9.22 19.71 -25.62
N PHE A 207 10.36 19.44 -24.98
CA PHE A 207 10.62 19.73 -23.57
C PHE A 207 12.04 20.28 -23.39
N SER A 208 12.28 20.95 -22.26
CA SER A 208 13.61 21.40 -21.86
C SER A 208 14.06 20.69 -20.59
N ILE A 209 15.28 20.14 -20.60
CA ILE A 209 15.87 19.52 -19.40
C ILE A 209 16.36 20.64 -18.48
N LYS A 210 15.94 20.62 -17.22
CA LYS A 210 16.33 21.60 -16.19
C LYS A 210 17.45 21.09 -15.30
N GLU A 211 17.35 19.83 -14.89
CA GLU A 211 18.30 19.23 -13.94
C GLU A 211 18.51 17.75 -14.25
N ILE A 212 19.74 17.27 -14.04
CA ILE A 212 20.12 15.87 -14.19
C ILE A 212 20.94 15.48 -12.95
N ASN A 213 20.40 14.59 -12.13
CA ASN A 213 21.03 14.10 -10.91
C ASN A 213 21.21 12.58 -10.98
N LYS A 214 22.43 12.10 -10.74
CA LYS A 214 22.67 10.66 -10.59
C LYS A 214 22.05 10.18 -9.27
N SER A 215 21.37 9.03 -9.31
CA SER A 215 20.81 8.39 -8.13
C SER A 215 21.04 6.87 -8.18
N THR A 216 21.04 6.24 -7.02
CA THR A 216 21.17 4.79 -6.89
C THR A 216 20.01 4.24 -6.08
N VAL A 217 19.33 3.22 -6.59
CA VAL A 217 18.24 2.54 -5.88
C VAL A 217 18.75 1.24 -5.30
N ARG A 218 18.41 0.98 -4.04
CA ARG A 218 18.66 -0.34 -3.43
C ARG A 218 17.58 -1.31 -3.91
N ILE A 219 17.98 -2.28 -4.72
CA ILE A 219 17.08 -3.37 -5.13
C ILE A 219 17.20 -4.50 -4.10
N PRO A 220 16.09 -4.96 -3.49
CA PRO A 220 16.12 -6.10 -2.58
C PRO A 220 16.59 -7.36 -3.30
N ASN A 221 17.41 -8.18 -2.64
CA ASN A 221 17.90 -9.47 -3.14
C ASN A 221 18.88 -9.41 -4.34
N ILE A 222 19.35 -8.22 -4.75
CA ILE A 222 20.45 -8.09 -5.71
C ILE A 222 21.69 -7.60 -4.96
N ASN A 223 22.81 -8.31 -5.11
CA ASN A 223 24.09 -7.86 -4.62
C ASN A 223 24.53 -6.62 -5.43
N ASN A 224 24.17 -5.42 -4.94
CA ASN A 224 24.48 -4.14 -5.58
C ASN A 224 25.99 -3.91 -5.79
N SER A 225 26.86 -4.74 -5.21
CA SER A 225 28.30 -4.70 -5.40
C SER A 225 28.78 -5.16 -6.79
N GLU A 226 27.93 -5.83 -7.58
CA GLU A 226 28.34 -6.37 -8.89
C GLU A 226 28.19 -5.38 -10.05
N ILE A 227 27.42 -4.30 -9.90
CA ILE A 227 27.12 -3.36 -10.98
C ILE A 227 27.76 -2.00 -10.67
N ASP A 228 28.81 -1.64 -11.41
CA ASP A 228 29.47 -0.34 -11.28
C ASP A 228 28.67 0.77 -11.98
N CYS A 229 27.94 1.57 -11.20
CA CYS A 229 27.20 2.73 -11.70
C CYS A 229 28.08 3.95 -12.02
N ASN A 230 29.37 3.95 -11.62
CA ASN A 230 30.20 5.16 -11.71
C ASN A 230 30.47 5.56 -13.17
N GLY A 231 30.66 4.58 -14.05
CA GLY A 231 30.91 4.80 -15.48
C GLY A 231 29.68 5.14 -16.31
N TRP A 232 28.47 4.91 -15.79
CA TRP A 232 27.25 5.15 -16.55
C TRP A 232 26.76 6.59 -16.39
N SER A 233 26.51 7.25 -17.51
CA SER A 233 25.89 8.58 -17.59
C SER A 233 25.31 8.81 -18.97
N LEU A 234 24.22 9.55 -19.04
CA LEU A 234 23.64 10.04 -20.28
C LEU A 234 23.80 11.56 -20.33
N ASN A 235 24.20 12.10 -21.48
CA ASN A 235 24.16 13.53 -21.72
C ASN A 235 22.73 13.98 -22.09
N ALA A 236 22.48 15.29 -22.10
CA ALA A 236 21.15 15.85 -22.36
C ALA A 236 20.55 15.38 -23.70
N GLN A 237 21.36 15.29 -24.76
CA GLN A 237 20.90 14.85 -26.09
C GLN A 237 20.52 13.37 -26.10
N GLN A 238 21.29 12.52 -25.44
CA GLN A 238 20.99 11.10 -25.25
C GLN A 238 19.69 10.91 -24.46
N ILE A 239 19.50 11.69 -23.38
CA ILE A 239 18.25 11.67 -22.60
C ILE A 239 17.05 12.06 -23.46
N THR A 240 17.18 13.15 -24.25
CA THR A 240 16.11 13.57 -25.16
C THR A 240 15.78 12.49 -26.19
N ASN A 241 16.79 11.87 -26.81
CA ASN A 241 16.58 10.79 -27.76
C ASN A 241 15.91 9.56 -27.12
N VAL A 242 16.35 9.19 -25.91
CA VAL A 242 15.78 8.07 -25.15
C VAL A 242 14.32 8.33 -24.83
N ILE A 243 13.97 9.51 -24.33
CA ILE A 243 12.59 9.90 -24.00
C ILE A 243 11.70 9.87 -25.26
N ASN A 244 12.13 10.55 -26.33
CA ASN A 244 11.37 10.66 -27.57
C ASN A 244 11.07 9.30 -28.23
N GLN A 245 12.00 8.35 -28.10
CA GLN A 245 11.88 7.03 -28.73
C GLN A 245 11.30 5.95 -27.81
N SER A 246 11.04 6.26 -26.54
CA SER A 246 10.44 5.31 -25.61
C SER A 246 8.95 5.16 -25.87
N LYS A 247 8.40 3.97 -25.61
CA LYS A 247 6.98 3.68 -25.74
C LYS A 247 6.36 3.45 -24.37
N HIS A 248 5.12 3.87 -24.19
CA HIS A 248 4.36 3.52 -22.99
C HIS A 248 4.33 2.00 -22.81
N ILE A 249 4.64 1.52 -21.60
CA ILE A 249 4.59 0.10 -21.24
C ILE A 249 3.71 -0.09 -20.01
N GLU A 250 3.00 -1.21 -19.97
CA GLU A 250 2.29 -1.63 -18.77
C GLU A 250 3.28 -2.16 -17.73
N SER A 251 2.96 -2.00 -16.44
CA SER A 251 3.85 -2.40 -15.34
C SER A 251 4.22 -3.89 -15.40
N GLU A 252 3.34 -4.75 -15.92
CA GLU A 252 3.61 -6.19 -16.09
C GLU A 252 4.64 -6.47 -17.19
N VAL A 253 4.67 -5.66 -18.24
CA VAL A 253 5.63 -5.79 -19.35
C VAL A 253 7.00 -5.29 -18.92
N TRP A 254 7.04 -4.25 -18.10
CA TRP A 254 8.27 -3.66 -17.59
C TRP A 254 9.19 -4.69 -16.91
N GLU A 255 8.65 -5.51 -16.00
CA GLU A 255 9.44 -6.51 -15.27
C GLU A 255 9.97 -7.63 -16.17
N ASN A 256 9.31 -7.89 -17.30
CA ASN A 256 9.67 -8.97 -18.22
C ASN A 256 10.67 -8.52 -19.29
N ASP A 257 10.47 -7.34 -19.88
CA ASP A 257 11.26 -6.87 -21.03
C ASP A 257 12.56 -6.17 -20.63
N PHE A 258 12.61 -5.59 -19.42
CA PHE A 258 13.69 -4.70 -19.01
C PHE A 258 14.38 -5.18 -17.73
N SER A 259 15.70 -5.09 -17.71
CA SER A 259 16.47 -5.40 -16.50
C SER A 259 16.33 -4.27 -15.48
N THR A 260 16.01 -4.60 -14.22
CA THR A 260 16.10 -3.64 -13.13
C THR A 260 17.53 -3.57 -12.61
N VAL A 261 18.22 -2.46 -12.86
CA VAL A 261 19.58 -2.20 -12.35
C VAL A 261 19.59 -1.02 -11.38
N PRO A 262 20.52 -0.97 -10.40
CA PRO A 262 20.50 0.04 -9.35
C PRO A 262 20.83 1.45 -9.84
N CYS A 263 21.40 1.59 -11.04
CA CYS A 263 21.86 2.87 -11.59
C CYS A 263 20.69 3.66 -12.21
N MET A 264 20.42 4.86 -11.69
CA MET A 264 19.35 5.73 -12.17
C MET A 264 19.82 7.17 -12.39
N LEU A 265 19.11 7.88 -13.27
CA LEU A 265 19.20 9.32 -13.47
C LEU A 265 17.85 9.94 -13.12
N ASN A 266 17.84 10.85 -12.15
CA ASN A 266 16.69 11.71 -11.90
C ASN A 266 16.82 12.93 -12.81
N VAL A 267 15.87 13.10 -13.72
CA VAL A 267 15.84 14.16 -14.72
C VAL A 267 14.61 15.02 -14.47
N GLN A 268 14.82 16.31 -14.23
CA GLN A 268 13.73 17.27 -14.19
C GLN A 268 13.58 17.90 -15.57
N ILE A 269 12.40 17.79 -16.15
CA ILE A 269 12.08 18.39 -17.46
C ILE A 269 10.95 19.40 -17.33
N GLU A 270 10.94 20.42 -18.17
CA GLU A 270 9.82 21.34 -18.35
C GLU A 270 9.18 21.12 -19.72
N GLN A 271 7.89 20.79 -19.74
CA GLN A 271 7.08 20.64 -20.96
C GLN A 271 5.80 21.45 -20.80
N ALA A 272 5.52 22.34 -21.75
CA ALA A 272 4.36 23.24 -21.72
C ALA A 272 4.20 24.04 -20.40
N GLY A 273 5.32 24.46 -19.78
CA GLY A 273 5.34 25.19 -18.51
C GLY A 273 5.12 24.30 -17.27
N VAL A 274 5.13 22.98 -17.44
CA VAL A 274 4.96 22.00 -16.36
C VAL A 274 6.27 21.28 -16.10
N LEU A 275 6.66 21.19 -14.83
CA LEU A 275 7.83 20.44 -14.40
C LEU A 275 7.48 18.99 -14.11
N TYR A 276 8.12 18.06 -14.83
CA TYR A 276 8.00 16.62 -14.61
C TYR A 276 9.29 16.06 -14.03
N GLN A 277 9.15 15.11 -13.08
CA GLN A 277 10.26 14.34 -12.53
C GLN A 277 10.31 12.98 -13.22
N ILE A 278 11.35 12.76 -14.01
CA ILE A 278 11.58 11.52 -14.76
C ILE A 278 12.73 10.76 -14.13
N GLN A 279 12.57 9.45 -13.95
CA GLN A 279 13.65 8.57 -13.56
C GLN A 279 14.04 7.69 -14.74
N VAL A 280 15.26 7.80 -15.23
CA VAL A 280 15.80 6.96 -16.30
C VAL A 280 16.68 5.88 -15.68
N ASN A 281 16.36 4.62 -15.91
CA ASN A 281 17.12 3.48 -15.39
C ASN A 281 18.13 2.98 -16.41
N ALA A 282 19.30 2.53 -15.95
CA ALA A 282 20.34 2.00 -16.83
C ALA A 282 19.99 0.66 -17.51
N GLY A 283 18.81 0.10 -17.23
CA GLY A 283 18.28 -1.09 -17.89
C GLY A 283 17.30 -0.82 -19.03
N GLY A 284 17.21 0.42 -19.52
CA GLY A 284 16.47 0.74 -20.76
C GLY A 284 15.03 1.21 -20.59
N TRP A 285 14.59 1.48 -19.36
CA TRP A 285 13.26 2.00 -19.06
C TRP A 285 13.33 3.33 -18.31
N LEU A 286 12.24 4.08 -18.33
CA LEU A 286 12.08 5.30 -17.55
C LEU A 286 10.69 5.37 -16.92
N SER A 287 10.56 6.08 -15.81
CA SER A 287 9.28 6.37 -15.18
C SER A 287 9.05 7.88 -15.07
N VAL A 288 7.80 8.28 -15.21
CA VAL A 288 7.35 9.66 -15.02
C VAL A 288 6.48 9.68 -13.77
N ASN A 289 6.98 10.34 -12.72
CA ASN A 289 6.30 10.41 -11.44
C ASN A 289 5.63 11.78 -11.29
N VAL A 290 4.31 11.78 -11.12
CA VAL A 290 3.56 13.00 -10.79
C VAL A 290 2.56 12.69 -9.68
N ASN A 291 2.75 13.31 -8.53
CA ASN A 291 2.01 13.04 -7.30
C ASN A 291 2.04 11.54 -6.95
N ASP A 292 0.87 10.89 -6.93
CA ASP A 292 0.70 9.47 -6.54
C ASP A 292 0.59 8.53 -7.76
N SER A 293 0.86 9.03 -8.97
CA SER A 293 0.75 8.25 -10.19
C SER A 293 2.09 8.16 -10.91
N THR A 294 2.41 6.96 -11.39
CA THR A 294 3.64 6.66 -12.11
C THR A 294 3.28 5.99 -13.42
N ILE A 295 3.85 6.49 -14.52
CA ILE A 295 3.75 5.87 -15.85
C ILE A 295 5.14 5.39 -16.25
N TYR A 296 5.19 4.22 -16.88
CA TYR A 296 6.42 3.61 -17.35
C TYR A 296 6.54 3.72 -18.86
N TYR A 297 7.76 3.97 -19.33
CA TYR A 297 8.12 3.92 -20.73
C TYR A 297 9.34 3.03 -20.92
N GLY A 298 9.35 2.25 -22.00
CA GLY A 298 10.44 1.36 -22.38
C GLY A 298 11.10 1.81 -23.67
N ASN A 299 12.43 1.79 -23.72
CA ASN A 299 13.19 2.08 -24.94
C ASN A 299 13.41 0.80 -25.76
N TYR A 300 12.73 0.70 -26.90
CA TYR A 300 12.83 -0.45 -27.80
C TYR A 300 13.76 -0.20 -29.00
N ASN A 301 14.36 1.00 -29.12
CA ASN A 301 15.20 1.34 -30.26
C ASN A 301 16.61 0.75 -30.10
N ASN A 302 17.02 -0.09 -31.04
CA ASN A 302 18.33 -0.76 -31.05
C ASN A 302 19.51 0.23 -31.11
N GLU A 303 19.31 1.43 -31.66
CA GLU A 303 20.35 2.47 -31.71
C GLU A 303 20.77 2.94 -30.30
N ASN A 304 19.89 2.78 -29.31
CA ASN A 304 20.14 3.17 -27.92
C ASN A 304 20.73 2.04 -27.06
N ASN A 305 20.90 0.81 -27.56
CA ASN A 305 21.37 -0.31 -26.74
C ASN A 305 22.72 -0.01 -26.08
N GLY A 306 23.63 0.69 -26.78
CA GLY A 306 24.93 1.10 -26.23
C GLY A 306 24.87 2.19 -25.15
N LEU A 307 23.69 2.74 -24.86
CA LEU A 307 23.48 3.74 -23.81
C LEU A 307 23.13 3.11 -22.45
N PHE A 308 22.83 1.82 -22.41
CA PHE A 308 22.35 1.11 -21.22
C PHE A 308 23.38 0.09 -20.73
N LEU A 309 23.42 -0.19 -19.43
CA LEU A 309 24.40 -1.10 -18.82
C LEU A 309 24.07 -2.57 -19.05
N LYS A 310 22.79 -2.89 -19.17
CA LYS A 310 22.31 -4.25 -19.38
C LYS A 310 21.23 -4.22 -20.45
N ASP A 311 21.45 -4.99 -21.49
CA ASP A 311 20.50 -5.14 -22.58
C ASP A 311 19.17 -5.76 -22.09
N ARG A 312 18.13 -5.59 -22.90
CA ARG A 312 16.81 -6.20 -22.72
C ARG A 312 16.94 -7.71 -22.44
N GLN A 313 16.10 -8.22 -21.55
CA GLN A 313 15.98 -9.65 -21.37
C GLN A 313 15.24 -10.19 -22.60
N LYS A 314 15.89 -11.07 -23.36
CA LYS A 314 15.24 -11.79 -24.47
C LYS A 314 14.59 -13.05 -23.95
#